data_AF-A0A410UK89-F1
#
_entry.id   AF-A0A410UK89-F1
#
_cell.length_a   1.000
_cell.length_b   1.000
_cell.length_c   1.000
_cell.angle_alpha   90.00
_cell.angle_beta   90.00
_cell.angle_gamma   90.00
#
_symmetry.space_group_name_H-M   'P 1'
#
loop_
_entity.id
_entity.type
_entity.pdbx_description
1 polymer ?
#
loop_
_entity_poly.entity_id
_entity_poly.type
_entity_poly.pdbx_seq_one_letter_code
_entity_poly.pdbx_strand_id
1 'polypeptide(L)'
;MNEKTYTQWSSLFLKVGNAPHGNQQLDPLLRDMADWLNDLPEGLGPQSVGTLLYNLQAMPSTPGTEAVLQAMARHISKTPSLSAQAIGNALYGLQNMPSTDGTEAVLQAMARHISKTPSLSAQAIGNALYGLQNMPSTDGAEAVLKAMAGHISETPLSAQAIGNALYGLQNMPSTDGTEAVLRVIAPRISEASPLSGQEIGNALYGLQNMSSTDGTEAVLLAIAEHIFPEFSLSAQQIGNALSGLQNMSPTAGTHAVLDALVVHAARISANDVTQSDIPPATYLAECIFSVRNHLTDPSTKSLITQISRSLNLPLRPHDLTPATYSRTLWRLLNPRHIYNDPQHGHLREVDLHHLSHKLGRAFCTMALHRLLPACDTLRVVYGSSRHLAANKGKMRESAELALSQFKGEGYTITYAFQKNRPSVQVTKTAESAHHTLSPSHSM
;
A
#
# COMPACT_ATOMS: atom_id res chain seq x y z
N MET A 1 -30.56 20.75 15.92
CA MET A 1 -30.01 19.72 16.84
C MET A 1 -29.02 20.37 17.81
N ASN A 2 -28.92 19.88 19.05
CA ASN A 2 -28.08 20.43 20.12
C ASN A 2 -26.78 19.62 20.31
N GLU A 3 -25.86 20.08 21.16
CA GLU A 3 -24.57 19.43 21.48
C GLU A 3 -24.69 17.95 21.85
N LYS A 4 -25.83 17.56 22.45
CA LYS A 4 -26.19 16.18 22.78
C LYS A 4 -26.31 15.29 21.53
N THR A 5 -26.78 15.87 20.43
CA THR A 5 -26.89 15.20 19.15
C THR A 5 -25.51 14.98 18.51
N TYR A 6 -24.61 15.95 18.63
CA TYR A 6 -23.22 15.84 18.18
C TYR A 6 -22.48 14.68 18.88
N THR A 7 -22.65 14.54 20.20
CA THR A 7 -22.05 13.42 20.95
C THR A 7 -22.61 12.07 20.52
N GLN A 8 -23.92 12.01 20.21
CA GLN A 8 -24.58 10.80 19.71
C GLN A 8 -23.99 10.38 18.35
N TRP A 9 -23.88 11.31 17.39
CA TRP A 9 -23.27 11.06 16.07
C TRP A 9 -21.80 10.66 16.17
N SER A 10 -21.00 11.40 16.93
CA SER A 10 -19.58 11.10 17.17
C SER A 10 -19.39 9.68 17.72
N SER A 11 -20.19 9.29 18.72
CA SER A 11 -20.13 7.94 19.31
C SER A 11 -20.59 6.83 18.36
N LEU A 12 -21.51 7.16 17.44
CA LEU A 12 -22.07 6.21 16.48
C LEU A 12 -21.07 5.94 15.35
N PHE A 13 -20.46 6.97 14.77
CA PHE A 13 -19.50 6.79 13.68
C PHE A 13 -18.24 6.04 14.13
N LEU A 14 -17.73 6.32 15.34
CA LEU A 14 -16.64 5.54 15.96
C LEU A 14 -16.97 4.05 16.10
N LYS A 15 -18.23 3.72 16.40
CA LYS A 15 -18.70 2.33 16.58
C LYS A 15 -19.00 1.62 15.27
N VAL A 16 -19.57 2.32 14.29
CA VAL A 16 -20.08 1.68 13.07
C VAL A 16 -19.04 1.65 11.95
N GLY A 17 -18.11 2.62 11.87
CA GLY A 17 -16.99 2.58 10.92
C GLY A 17 -16.05 1.38 11.10
N ASN A 18 -16.07 0.74 12.29
CA ASN A 18 -15.30 -0.45 12.61
C ASN A 18 -16.06 -1.78 12.42
N ALA A 19 -17.33 -1.73 11.97
CA ALA A 19 -18.18 -2.92 11.88
C ALA A 19 -18.30 -3.45 10.43
N PRO A 20 -17.86 -4.69 10.12
CA PRO A 20 -17.84 -5.23 8.75
C PRO A 20 -19.22 -5.46 8.09
N HIS A 21 -20.31 -5.27 8.83
CA HIS A 21 -21.70 -5.43 8.34
C HIS A 21 -22.58 -4.18 8.58
N GLY A 22 -22.01 -3.06 9.03
CA GLY A 22 -22.76 -1.84 9.39
C GLY A 22 -23.25 -1.00 8.20
N ASN A 23 -22.77 -1.27 6.99
CA ASN A 23 -22.95 -0.39 5.82
C ASN A 23 -24.41 -0.16 5.40
N GLN A 24 -25.28 -1.17 5.57
CA GLN A 24 -26.70 -1.04 5.16
C GLN A 24 -27.53 -0.18 6.12
N GLN A 25 -27.11 -0.05 7.38
CA GLN A 25 -27.80 0.80 8.37
C GLN A 25 -27.20 2.21 8.44
N LEU A 26 -26.01 2.41 7.89
CA LEU A 26 -25.30 3.70 7.89
C LEU A 26 -25.85 4.70 6.87
N ASP A 27 -26.25 4.26 5.68
CA ASP A 27 -26.61 5.19 4.59
C ASP A 27 -27.78 6.13 4.96
N PRO A 28 -28.89 5.66 5.56
CA PRO A 28 -29.97 6.56 5.99
C PRO A 28 -29.51 7.58 7.04
N LEU A 29 -28.68 7.14 7.98
CA LEU A 29 -28.13 7.99 9.03
C LEU A 29 -27.19 9.07 8.46
N LEU A 30 -26.35 8.70 7.50
CA LEU A 30 -25.48 9.66 6.81
C LEU A 30 -26.30 10.68 6.01
N ARG A 31 -27.43 10.28 5.42
CA ARG A 31 -28.37 11.22 4.78
C ARG A 31 -28.99 12.18 5.79
N ASP A 32 -29.48 11.68 6.92
CA ASP A 32 -30.03 12.54 7.99
C ASP A 32 -28.98 13.54 8.50
N MET A 33 -27.71 13.12 8.60
CA MET A 33 -26.60 14.01 8.94
C MET A 33 -26.36 15.06 7.85
N ALA A 34 -26.39 14.67 6.58
CA ALA A 34 -26.22 15.60 5.46
C ALA A 34 -27.35 16.64 5.42
N ASP A 35 -28.59 16.21 5.64
CA ASP A 35 -29.76 17.10 5.73
C ASP A 35 -29.62 18.07 6.91
N TRP A 36 -29.23 17.56 8.08
CA TRP A 36 -28.94 18.42 9.23
C TRP A 36 -27.82 19.44 8.95
N LEU A 37 -26.74 19.02 8.29
CA LEU A 37 -25.67 19.92 7.87
C LEU A 37 -26.21 20.98 6.90
N ASN A 38 -27.04 20.60 5.92
CA ASN A 38 -27.60 21.55 4.97
C ASN A 38 -28.54 22.58 5.63
N ASP A 39 -29.26 22.16 6.68
CA ASP A 39 -30.20 22.99 7.43
C ASP A 39 -29.55 23.86 8.52
N LEU A 40 -28.22 23.80 8.71
CA LEU A 40 -27.48 24.65 9.66
C LEU A 40 -27.21 26.04 9.06
N PRO A 41 -27.93 27.11 9.47
CA PRO A 41 -27.80 28.43 8.85
C PRO A 41 -26.53 29.17 9.30
N GLU A 42 -26.06 28.92 10.53
CA GLU A 42 -24.92 29.61 11.15
C GLU A 42 -23.56 29.08 10.68
N GLY A 43 -23.54 27.96 9.96
CA GLY A 43 -22.32 27.24 9.59
C GLY A 43 -21.74 26.39 10.73
N LEU A 44 -20.58 25.77 10.47
CA LEU A 44 -19.84 25.00 11.48
C LEU A 44 -18.73 25.84 12.11
N GLY A 45 -18.58 25.72 13.43
CA GLY A 45 -17.42 26.23 14.14
C GLY A 45 -16.12 25.55 13.67
N PRO A 46 -14.97 26.24 13.70
CA PRO A 46 -13.68 25.71 13.22
C PRO A 46 -13.28 24.35 13.81
N GLN A 47 -13.47 24.17 15.12
CA GLN A 47 -13.15 22.91 15.78
C GLN A 47 -14.11 21.79 15.38
N SER A 48 -15.38 22.11 15.15
CA SER A 48 -16.40 21.15 14.73
C SER A 48 -16.09 20.56 13.36
N VAL A 49 -15.53 21.36 12.44
CA VAL A 49 -15.06 20.87 11.13
C VAL A 49 -14.05 19.74 11.28
N GLY A 50 -12.98 20.00 12.04
CA GLY A 50 -11.91 19.02 12.25
C GLY A 50 -12.41 17.74 12.93
N THR A 51 -13.25 17.87 13.96
CA THR A 51 -13.77 16.69 14.68
C THR A 51 -14.77 15.89 13.85
N LEU A 52 -15.66 16.55 13.11
CA LEU A 52 -16.64 15.84 12.28
C LEU A 52 -15.95 15.05 11.18
N LEU A 53 -15.00 15.64 10.45
CA LEU A 53 -14.23 14.93 9.43
C LEU A 53 -13.40 13.79 10.04
N TYR A 54 -12.73 14.03 11.18
CA TYR A 54 -11.99 12.98 11.88
C TYR A 54 -12.86 11.75 12.19
N ASN A 55 -14.11 11.99 12.62
CA ASN A 55 -15.06 10.92 12.94
C ASN A 55 -15.60 10.19 11.70
N LEU A 56 -15.45 10.75 10.51
CA LEU A 56 -15.82 10.11 9.24
C LEU A 56 -14.71 9.18 8.69
N GLN A 57 -13.63 8.97 9.44
CA GLN A 57 -12.57 8.05 9.02
C GLN A 57 -13.10 6.67 8.65
N ALA A 58 -12.58 6.12 7.54
CA ALA A 58 -12.93 4.79 7.03
C ALA A 58 -14.43 4.57 6.74
N MET A 59 -15.19 5.64 6.45
CA MET A 59 -16.58 5.48 5.99
C MET A 59 -16.65 4.76 4.62
N PRO A 60 -17.62 3.86 4.42
CA PRO A 60 -17.77 3.15 3.14
C PRO A 60 -18.19 4.09 2.01
N SER A 61 -17.89 3.73 0.77
CA SER A 61 -18.42 4.43 -0.40
C SER A 61 -19.94 4.23 -0.51
N THR A 62 -20.69 5.24 -0.09
CA THR A 62 -22.16 5.26 -0.12
C THR A 62 -22.68 6.64 -0.53
N PRO A 63 -23.89 6.74 -1.11
CA PRO A 63 -24.51 8.04 -1.40
C PRO A 63 -24.62 8.94 -0.17
N GLY A 64 -24.86 8.37 1.02
CA GLY A 64 -24.89 9.12 2.27
C GLY A 64 -23.53 9.73 2.64
N THR A 65 -22.44 8.95 2.51
CA THR A 65 -21.08 9.47 2.73
C THR A 65 -20.77 10.63 1.79
N GLU A 66 -21.12 10.47 0.51
CA GLU A 66 -20.98 11.54 -0.50
C GLU A 66 -21.77 12.80 -0.11
N ALA A 67 -23.03 12.65 0.30
CA ALA A 67 -23.86 13.77 0.72
C ALA A 67 -23.28 14.53 1.92
N VAL A 68 -22.75 13.80 2.91
CA VAL A 68 -22.08 14.41 4.08
C VAL A 68 -20.83 15.17 3.64
N LEU A 69 -19.98 14.61 2.78
CA LEU A 69 -18.76 15.27 2.32
C LEU A 69 -19.07 16.54 1.52
N GLN A 70 -20.07 16.50 0.63
CA GLN A 70 -20.53 17.69 -0.10
C GLN A 70 -21.05 18.78 0.85
N ALA A 71 -21.84 18.42 1.86
CA ALA A 71 -22.32 19.36 2.86
C ALA A 71 -21.16 19.94 3.69
N MET A 72 -20.20 19.10 4.10
CA MET A 72 -18.99 19.53 4.81
C MET A 72 -18.16 20.51 3.98
N ALA A 73 -17.96 20.28 2.68
CA ALA A 73 -17.22 21.19 1.80
C ALA A 73 -17.82 22.60 1.76
N ARG A 74 -19.16 22.71 1.77
CA ARG A 74 -19.88 24.00 1.85
C ARG A 74 -19.60 24.70 3.18
N HIS A 75 -19.62 23.97 4.28
CA HIS A 75 -19.34 24.51 5.61
C HIS A 75 -17.89 24.95 5.76
N ILE A 76 -16.94 24.13 5.34
CA ILE A 76 -15.51 24.46 5.33
C ILE A 76 -15.28 25.75 4.56
N SER A 77 -15.92 25.91 3.40
CA SER A 77 -15.80 27.12 2.58
C SER A 77 -16.36 28.38 3.24
N LYS A 78 -17.32 28.25 4.16
CA LYS A 78 -17.91 29.36 4.92
C LYS A 78 -17.17 29.63 6.24
N THR A 79 -16.47 28.64 6.79
CA THR A 79 -15.68 28.82 8.00
C THR A 79 -14.56 29.85 7.74
N PRO A 80 -14.40 30.90 8.56
CA PRO A 80 -13.41 31.96 8.30
C PRO A 80 -11.95 31.48 8.39
N SER A 81 -11.66 30.61 9.34
CA SER A 81 -10.32 30.07 9.59
C SER A 81 -10.38 28.71 10.29
N LEU A 82 -9.35 27.89 10.06
CA LEU A 82 -9.15 26.62 10.74
C LEU A 82 -7.82 26.64 11.49
N SER A 83 -7.81 26.12 12.72
CA SER A 83 -6.56 25.94 13.47
C SER A 83 -5.71 24.84 12.82
N ALA A 84 -4.39 24.84 13.09
CA ALA A 84 -3.50 23.77 12.63
C ALA A 84 -3.99 22.37 13.06
N GLN A 85 -4.50 22.25 14.29
CA GLN A 85 -5.08 21.01 14.79
C GLN A 85 -6.35 20.60 14.03
N ALA A 86 -7.24 21.55 13.75
CA ALA A 86 -8.46 21.27 12.98
C ALA A 86 -8.13 20.82 11.56
N ILE A 87 -7.12 21.42 10.92
CA ILE A 87 -6.61 21.01 9.60
C ILE A 87 -6.06 19.59 9.64
N GLY A 88 -5.16 19.31 10.58
CA GLY A 88 -4.54 17.98 10.72
C GLY A 88 -5.58 16.90 10.97
N ASN A 89 -6.54 17.14 11.86
CA ASN A 89 -7.61 16.18 12.17
C ASN A 89 -8.58 15.99 11.00
N ALA A 90 -8.94 17.08 10.32
CA ALA A 90 -9.83 17.05 9.17
C ALA A 90 -9.28 16.15 8.06
N LEU A 91 -8.04 16.40 7.65
CA LEU A 91 -7.39 15.62 6.60
C LEU A 91 -7.09 14.19 7.04
N TYR A 92 -6.67 13.97 8.29
CA TYR A 92 -6.52 12.61 8.83
C TYR A 92 -7.82 11.81 8.75
N GLY A 93 -8.97 12.46 8.99
CA GLY A 93 -10.29 11.87 8.84
C GLY A 93 -10.63 11.41 7.41
N LEU A 94 -9.92 11.91 6.40
CA LEU A 94 -10.11 11.47 5.01
C LEU A 94 -9.30 10.20 4.67
N GLN A 95 -8.58 9.61 5.64
CA GLN A 95 -7.86 8.38 5.41
C GLN A 95 -8.79 7.27 4.88
N ASN A 96 -8.39 6.65 3.76
CA ASN A 96 -9.17 5.61 3.07
C ASN A 96 -10.60 6.03 2.67
N MET A 97 -10.89 7.33 2.60
CA MET A 97 -12.17 7.83 2.10
C MET A 97 -12.29 7.53 0.60
N PRO A 98 -13.49 7.19 0.09
CA PRO A 98 -13.70 6.97 -1.34
C PRO A 98 -13.37 8.22 -2.17
N SER A 99 -12.72 8.03 -3.31
CA SER A 99 -12.54 9.08 -4.30
C SER A 99 -13.88 9.39 -4.95
N THR A 100 -14.43 10.56 -4.61
CA THR A 100 -15.76 11.05 -4.98
C THR A 100 -15.72 12.57 -5.12
N ASP A 101 -16.73 13.17 -5.75
CA ASP A 101 -16.85 14.62 -5.90
C ASP A 101 -16.91 15.32 -4.53
N GLY A 102 -17.53 14.70 -3.53
CA GLY A 102 -17.54 15.18 -2.14
C GLY A 102 -16.16 15.22 -1.51
N THR A 103 -15.37 14.15 -1.64
CA THR A 103 -13.97 14.12 -1.18
C THR A 103 -13.14 15.21 -1.86
N GLU A 104 -13.29 15.34 -3.18
CA GLU A 104 -12.61 16.38 -3.97
C GLU A 104 -12.98 17.78 -3.49
N ALA A 105 -14.27 18.07 -3.28
CA ALA A 105 -14.74 19.35 -2.79
C ALA A 105 -14.20 19.69 -1.39
N VAL A 106 -14.12 18.69 -0.50
CA VAL A 106 -13.50 18.86 0.82
C VAL A 106 -12.00 19.19 0.68
N LEU A 107 -11.26 18.44 -0.14
CA LEU A 107 -9.83 18.69 -0.35
C LEU A 107 -9.55 20.08 -0.91
N GLN A 108 -10.31 20.52 -1.93
CA GLN A 108 -10.19 21.87 -2.48
C GLN A 108 -10.49 22.96 -1.43
N ALA A 109 -11.53 22.76 -0.60
CA ALA A 109 -11.86 23.70 0.47
C ALA A 109 -10.76 23.74 1.55
N MET A 110 -10.20 22.57 1.91
CA MET A 110 -9.09 22.46 2.86
C MET A 110 -7.80 23.10 2.34
N ALA A 111 -7.47 22.95 1.06
CA ALA A 111 -6.29 23.58 0.45
C ALA A 111 -6.31 25.10 0.63
N ARG A 112 -7.47 25.75 0.44
CA ARG A 112 -7.63 27.20 0.67
C ARG A 112 -7.37 27.60 2.12
N HIS A 113 -7.74 26.75 3.09
CA HIS A 113 -7.47 26.99 4.51
C HIS A 113 -6.00 26.80 4.83
N ILE A 114 -5.37 25.74 4.32
CA ILE A 114 -3.94 25.49 4.50
C ILE A 114 -3.11 26.67 3.99
N SER A 115 -3.43 27.20 2.81
CA SER A 115 -2.71 28.37 2.25
C SER A 115 -2.89 29.67 3.04
N LYS A 116 -3.92 29.78 3.88
CA LYS A 116 -4.21 30.98 4.69
C LYS A 116 -3.76 30.84 6.14
N THR A 117 -3.59 29.60 6.62
CA THR A 117 -3.13 29.35 7.98
C THR A 117 -1.67 29.77 8.10
N PRO A 118 -1.26 30.57 9.10
CA PRO A 118 0.10 31.08 9.20
C PRO A 118 1.16 30.00 9.44
N SER A 119 0.81 28.93 10.17
CA SER A 119 1.73 27.83 10.46
C SER A 119 0.99 26.55 10.79
N LEU A 120 1.60 25.41 10.44
CA LEU A 120 1.18 24.09 10.86
C LEU A 120 2.24 23.47 11.78
N SER A 121 1.81 22.77 12.82
CA SER A 121 2.74 21.99 13.64
C SER A 121 3.22 20.75 12.87
N ALA A 122 4.38 20.21 13.25
CA ALA A 122 4.88 18.95 12.69
C ALA A 122 3.84 17.81 12.77
N GLN A 123 3.10 17.73 13.89
CA GLN A 123 2.02 16.76 14.05
C GLN A 123 0.86 16.99 13.08
N ALA A 124 0.44 18.25 12.89
CA ALA A 124 -0.62 18.59 11.94
C ALA A 124 -0.19 18.24 10.50
N ILE A 125 1.07 18.50 10.14
CA ILE A 125 1.65 18.13 8.84
C ILE A 125 1.63 16.62 8.64
N GLY A 126 2.18 15.87 9.60
CA GLY A 126 2.23 14.41 9.52
C GLY A 126 0.83 13.79 9.41
N ASN A 127 -0.13 14.26 10.21
CA ASN A 127 -1.51 13.78 10.17
C ASN A 127 -2.22 14.14 8.87
N ALA A 128 -2.02 15.36 8.37
CA ALA A 128 -2.63 15.83 7.15
C ALA A 128 -2.21 14.99 5.94
N LEU A 129 -0.90 14.78 5.78
CA LEU A 129 -0.37 13.95 4.69
C LEU A 129 -0.72 12.48 4.86
N TYR A 130 -0.69 11.93 6.08
CA TYR A 130 -1.14 10.56 6.35
C TYR A 130 -2.59 10.33 5.90
N GLY A 131 -3.45 11.34 6.08
CA GLY A 131 -4.83 11.33 5.62
C GLY A 131 -5.01 11.16 4.10
N LEU A 132 -3.99 11.52 3.31
CA LEU A 132 -4.01 11.41 1.84
C LEU A 132 -3.63 10.01 1.31
N GLN A 133 -3.30 9.06 2.20
CA GLN A 133 -2.90 7.72 1.79
C GLN A 133 -3.92 7.05 0.84
N ASN A 134 -3.42 6.42 -0.22
CA ASN A 134 -4.23 5.77 -1.26
C ASN A 134 -5.18 6.69 -2.04
N MET A 135 -5.11 8.02 -1.87
CA MET A 135 -5.91 8.93 -2.69
C MET A 135 -5.37 8.98 -4.12
N PRO A 136 -6.24 8.96 -5.14
CA PRO A 136 -5.81 9.19 -6.51
C PRO A 136 -5.37 10.64 -6.71
N SER A 137 -4.59 10.89 -7.76
CA SER A 137 -4.30 12.26 -8.17
C SER A 137 -5.57 12.93 -8.69
N THR A 138 -6.01 13.90 -7.91
CA THR A 138 -7.15 14.78 -8.15
C THR A 138 -6.68 16.21 -7.94
N ASP A 139 -7.38 17.18 -8.50
CA ASP A 139 -6.98 18.60 -8.38
C ASP A 139 -6.97 19.05 -6.90
N GLY A 140 -7.90 18.54 -6.08
CA GLY A 140 -7.97 18.79 -4.65
C GLY A 140 -6.79 18.19 -3.90
N ALA A 141 -6.43 16.94 -4.14
CA ALA A 141 -5.24 16.32 -3.55
C ALA A 141 -3.97 17.09 -3.94
N GLU A 142 -3.84 17.45 -5.22
CA GLU A 142 -2.73 18.23 -5.75
C GLU A 142 -2.63 19.61 -5.07
N ALA A 143 -3.76 20.30 -4.89
CA ALA A 143 -3.82 21.58 -4.21
C ALA A 143 -3.42 21.48 -2.74
N VAL A 144 -3.87 20.42 -2.04
CA VAL A 144 -3.46 20.17 -0.64
C VAL A 144 -1.95 19.94 -0.57
N LEU A 145 -1.38 19.06 -1.41
CA LEU A 145 0.08 18.79 -1.40
C LEU A 145 0.90 20.07 -1.63
N LYS A 146 0.53 20.87 -2.63
CA LYS A 146 1.20 22.16 -2.92
C LYS A 146 1.11 23.13 -1.74
N ALA A 147 -0.06 23.23 -1.11
CA ALA A 147 -0.23 24.09 0.06
C ALA A 147 0.58 23.56 1.27
N MET A 148 0.64 22.25 1.47
CA MET A 148 1.42 21.61 2.53
C MET A 148 2.93 21.80 2.34
N ALA A 149 3.43 21.80 1.10
CA ALA A 149 4.85 22.00 0.81
C ALA A 149 5.39 23.32 1.39
N GLY A 150 4.62 24.41 1.31
CA GLY A 150 5.00 25.70 1.93
C GLY A 150 5.15 25.61 3.45
N HIS A 151 4.28 24.85 4.13
CA HIS A 151 4.37 24.63 5.58
C HIS A 151 5.55 23.74 5.97
N ILE A 152 5.85 22.71 5.18
CA ILE A 152 6.98 21.80 5.42
C ILE A 152 8.32 22.54 5.30
N SER A 153 8.44 23.47 4.35
CA SER A 153 9.69 24.23 4.19
C SER A 153 10.05 25.11 5.38
N GLU A 154 9.09 25.44 6.24
CA GLU A 154 9.27 26.35 7.38
C GLU A 154 9.18 25.65 8.75
N THR A 155 8.74 24.39 8.78
CA THR A 155 8.45 23.67 10.03
C THR A 155 9.46 22.56 10.27
N PRO A 156 10.22 22.60 11.38
CA PRO A 156 11.02 21.45 11.82
C PRO A 156 10.10 20.24 12.07
N LEU A 157 10.41 19.11 11.45
CA LEU A 157 9.61 17.91 11.59
C LEU A 157 10.23 16.93 12.59
N SER A 158 9.39 16.30 13.40
CA SER A 158 9.80 15.14 14.20
C SER A 158 9.97 13.92 13.31
N ALA A 159 10.75 12.92 13.76
CA ALA A 159 10.86 11.64 13.07
C ALA A 159 9.48 11.04 12.77
N GLN A 160 8.58 11.03 13.75
CA GLN A 160 7.22 10.52 13.56
C GLN A 160 6.44 11.28 12.48
N ALA A 161 6.55 12.62 12.44
CA ALA A 161 5.88 13.44 11.43
C ALA A 161 6.41 13.12 10.02
N ILE A 162 7.72 12.91 9.87
CA ILE A 162 8.34 12.47 8.61
C ILE A 162 7.81 11.10 8.18
N GLY A 163 7.84 10.13 9.10
CA GLY A 163 7.37 8.76 8.82
C GLY A 163 5.90 8.75 8.38
N ASN A 164 5.03 9.49 9.07
CA ASN A 164 3.62 9.63 8.71
C ASN A 164 3.42 10.37 7.38
N ALA A 165 4.15 11.46 7.17
CA ALA A 165 4.05 12.27 5.96
C ALA A 165 4.38 11.46 4.71
N LEU A 166 5.52 10.76 4.72
CA LEU A 166 5.95 9.94 3.59
C LEU A 166 5.05 8.71 3.42
N TYR A 167 4.62 8.06 4.49
CA TYR A 167 3.64 6.98 4.41
C TYR A 167 2.32 7.44 3.78
N GLY A 168 1.90 8.67 4.06
CA GLY A 168 0.74 9.31 3.44
C GLY A 168 0.82 9.42 1.92
N LEU A 169 2.02 9.40 1.35
CA LEU A 169 2.22 9.43 -0.11
C LEU A 169 2.11 8.04 -0.76
N GLN A 170 1.83 6.99 0.02
CA GLN A 170 1.72 5.63 -0.48
C GLN A 170 0.66 5.52 -1.59
N ASN A 171 1.06 4.92 -2.72
CA ASN A 171 0.24 4.71 -3.92
C ASN A 171 -0.23 6.00 -4.61
N MET A 172 0.27 7.16 -4.21
CA MET A 172 0.06 8.40 -4.97
C MET A 172 0.96 8.39 -6.21
N PRO A 173 0.46 8.87 -7.37
CA PRO A 173 1.29 8.98 -8.57
C PRO A 173 2.27 10.15 -8.45
N SER A 174 3.39 10.06 -9.17
CA SER A 174 4.32 11.17 -9.30
C SER A 174 3.67 12.34 -10.06
N THR A 175 3.42 13.41 -9.33
CA THR A 175 2.76 14.67 -9.73
C THR A 175 3.56 15.85 -9.20
N ASP A 176 3.30 17.05 -9.70
CA ASP A 176 3.98 18.27 -9.23
C ASP A 176 3.78 18.50 -7.72
N GLY A 177 2.60 18.17 -7.17
CA GLY A 177 2.30 18.27 -5.75
C GLY A 177 3.11 17.28 -4.91
N THR A 178 3.17 16.01 -5.32
CA THR A 178 4.03 15.03 -4.62
C THR A 178 5.50 15.42 -4.70
N GLU A 179 5.96 15.90 -5.85
CA GLU A 179 7.34 16.36 -6.06
C GLU A 179 7.64 17.58 -5.19
N ALA A 180 6.71 18.53 -5.07
CA ALA A 180 6.85 19.69 -4.21
C ALA A 180 7.06 19.27 -2.74
N VAL A 181 6.25 18.33 -2.23
CA VAL A 181 6.38 17.78 -0.87
C VAL A 181 7.72 17.07 -0.70
N LEU A 182 8.12 16.21 -1.65
CA LEU A 182 9.37 15.45 -1.55
C LEU A 182 10.61 16.37 -1.52
N ARG A 183 10.62 17.42 -2.36
CA ARG A 183 11.74 18.38 -2.38
C ARG A 183 11.93 19.12 -1.05
N VAL A 184 10.84 19.54 -0.43
CA VAL A 184 10.91 20.31 0.83
C VAL A 184 11.06 19.43 2.06
N ILE A 185 10.61 18.16 2.02
CA ILE A 185 10.75 17.25 3.15
C ILE A 185 12.15 16.66 3.25
N ALA A 186 12.87 16.50 2.13
CA ALA A 186 14.25 15.98 2.13
C ALA A 186 15.20 16.72 3.10
N PRO A 187 15.34 18.06 3.08
CA PRO A 187 16.18 18.76 4.06
C PRO A 187 15.64 18.62 5.49
N ARG A 188 14.32 18.52 5.68
CA ARG A 188 13.72 18.27 7.01
C ARG A 188 14.06 16.89 7.56
N ILE A 189 14.30 15.91 6.70
CA ILE A 189 14.78 14.59 7.10
C ILE A 189 16.19 14.71 7.66
N SER A 190 17.14 15.26 6.89
CA SER A 190 18.53 15.41 7.33
C SER A 190 18.69 16.23 8.62
N GLU A 191 17.79 17.18 8.89
CA GLU A 191 17.77 17.99 10.12
C GLU A 191 17.09 17.30 11.32
N ALA A 192 16.37 16.20 11.10
CA ALA A 192 15.58 15.55 12.13
C ALA A 192 16.45 14.79 13.14
N SER A 193 15.90 14.59 14.35
CA SER A 193 16.43 13.58 15.26
C SER A 193 16.42 12.20 14.58
N PRO A 194 17.31 11.26 14.99
CA PRO A 194 17.39 9.95 14.37
C PRO A 194 16.02 9.27 14.20
N LEU A 195 15.71 8.86 12.97
CA LEU A 195 14.51 8.08 12.69
C LEU A 195 14.67 6.67 13.26
N SER A 196 13.63 6.14 13.92
CA SER A 196 13.63 4.73 14.29
C SER A 196 13.39 3.85 13.07
N GLY A 197 13.63 2.54 13.22
CA GLY A 197 13.33 1.58 12.16
C GLY A 197 11.88 1.59 11.69
N GLN A 198 10.92 1.97 12.57
CA GLN A 198 9.52 2.10 12.18
C GLN A 198 9.32 3.31 11.25
N GLU A 199 9.90 4.47 11.57
CA GLU A 199 9.79 5.64 10.71
C GLU A 199 10.51 5.42 9.38
N ILE A 200 11.70 4.80 9.37
CA ILE A 200 12.44 4.44 8.15
C ILE A 200 11.59 3.50 7.28
N GLY A 201 11.05 2.44 7.88
CA GLY A 201 10.22 1.47 7.16
C GLY A 201 8.97 2.11 6.56
N ASN A 202 8.28 2.96 7.33
CA ASN A 202 7.09 3.68 6.86
C ASN A 202 7.42 4.68 5.75
N ALA A 203 8.50 5.45 5.92
CA ALA A 203 8.95 6.44 4.97
C ALA A 203 9.25 5.81 3.60
N LEU A 204 10.11 4.79 3.58
CA LEU A 204 10.46 4.09 2.35
C LEU A 204 9.25 3.39 1.73
N TYR A 205 8.41 2.74 2.54
CA TYR A 205 7.20 2.10 2.04
C TYR A 205 6.22 3.07 1.39
N GLY A 206 6.15 4.30 1.91
CA GLY A 206 5.36 5.40 1.33
C GLY A 206 5.82 5.81 -0.07
N LEU A 207 7.10 5.65 -0.39
CA LEU A 207 7.65 5.96 -1.71
C LEU A 207 7.39 4.87 -2.76
N GLN A 208 6.71 3.76 -2.41
CA GLN A 208 6.54 2.64 -3.32
C GLN A 208 5.92 3.04 -4.67
N ASN A 209 6.52 2.56 -5.77
CA ASN A 209 6.15 2.88 -7.15
C ASN A 209 6.27 4.36 -7.56
N MET A 210 6.92 5.23 -6.76
CA MET A 210 7.25 6.57 -7.24
C MET A 210 8.30 6.52 -8.36
N SER A 211 8.17 7.43 -9.31
CA SER A 211 9.17 7.65 -10.35
C SER A 211 10.46 8.23 -9.76
N SER A 212 11.60 7.97 -10.42
CA SER A 212 12.89 8.55 -10.07
C SER A 212 12.93 10.05 -10.42
N THR A 213 12.36 10.89 -9.56
CA THR A 213 12.43 12.35 -9.62
C THR A 213 13.53 12.89 -8.69
N ASP A 214 13.95 14.15 -8.83
CA ASP A 214 14.94 14.73 -7.92
C ASP A 214 14.43 14.75 -6.47
N GLY A 215 13.13 15.03 -6.25
CA GLY A 215 12.52 14.97 -4.93
C GLY A 215 12.62 13.56 -4.32
N THR A 216 12.27 12.53 -5.09
CA THR A 216 12.39 11.13 -4.65
C THR A 216 13.84 10.77 -4.34
N GLU A 217 14.77 11.17 -5.20
CA GLU A 217 16.21 10.94 -5.02
C GLU A 217 16.74 11.62 -3.74
N ALA A 218 16.38 12.88 -3.52
CA ALA A 218 16.80 13.63 -2.33
C ALA A 218 16.26 13.00 -1.04
N VAL A 219 15.00 12.55 -1.03
CA VAL A 219 14.41 11.86 0.12
C VAL A 219 15.11 10.52 0.38
N LEU A 220 15.39 9.72 -0.65
CA LEU A 220 16.09 8.43 -0.48
C LEU A 220 17.50 8.63 0.09
N LEU A 221 18.25 9.61 -0.41
CA LEU A 221 19.56 9.97 0.11
C LEU A 221 19.48 10.40 1.58
N ALA A 222 18.55 11.30 1.92
CA ALA A 222 18.37 11.76 3.29
C ALA A 222 17.96 10.63 4.23
N ILE A 223 17.06 9.72 3.82
CA ILE A 223 16.70 8.56 4.65
C ILE A 223 17.89 7.62 4.86
N ALA A 224 18.73 7.41 3.84
CA ALA A 224 19.91 6.56 3.96
C ALA A 224 20.87 7.04 5.06
N GLU A 225 20.98 8.36 5.27
CA GLU A 225 21.77 8.95 6.37
C GLU A 225 21.24 8.57 7.76
N HIS A 226 19.97 8.16 7.89
CA HIS A 226 19.38 7.71 9.14
C HIS A 226 19.42 6.19 9.36
N ILE A 227 19.93 5.42 8.40
CA ILE A 227 20.07 3.96 8.53
C ILE A 227 21.44 3.66 9.13
N PHE A 228 21.50 3.73 10.47
CA PHE A 228 22.74 3.58 11.22
C PHE A 228 23.00 2.13 11.66
N PRO A 229 24.25 1.62 11.57
CA PRO A 229 24.60 0.26 12.01
C PRO A 229 24.28 -0.04 13.48
N GLU A 230 24.25 0.97 14.35
CA GLU A 230 24.02 0.87 15.79
C GLU A 230 22.58 0.48 16.12
N PHE A 231 21.63 0.79 15.24
CA PHE A 231 20.23 0.38 15.41
C PHE A 231 19.98 -1.01 14.84
N SER A 232 18.95 -1.69 15.34
CA SER A 232 18.52 -2.97 14.76
C SER A 232 17.21 -2.77 14.02
N LEU A 233 17.25 -2.89 12.69
CA LEU A 233 16.04 -3.00 11.89
C LEU A 233 15.49 -4.43 11.99
N SER A 234 14.19 -4.55 12.26
CA SER A 234 13.50 -5.84 12.24
C SER A 234 13.33 -6.35 10.80
N ALA A 235 13.04 -7.64 10.65
CA ALA A 235 12.71 -8.22 9.34
C ALA A 235 11.53 -7.50 8.66
N GLN A 236 10.52 -7.08 9.44
CA GLN A 236 9.40 -6.31 8.91
C GLN A 236 9.83 -4.95 8.36
N GLN A 237 10.70 -4.23 9.10
CA GLN A 237 11.18 -2.91 8.69
C GLN A 237 12.06 -2.99 7.45
N ILE A 238 12.93 -4.00 7.36
CA ILE A 238 13.71 -4.28 6.14
C ILE A 238 12.78 -4.65 4.98
N GLY A 239 11.78 -5.52 5.21
CA GLY A 239 10.79 -5.88 4.19
C GLY A 239 10.02 -4.68 3.65
N ASN A 240 9.59 -3.76 4.53
CA ASN A 240 8.93 -2.51 4.15
C ASN A 240 9.87 -1.60 3.35
N ALA A 241 11.12 -1.43 3.79
CA ALA A 241 12.12 -0.65 3.10
C ALA A 241 12.37 -1.15 1.67
N LEU A 242 12.58 -2.47 1.50
CA LEU A 242 12.76 -3.07 0.18
C LEU A 242 11.51 -2.95 -0.68
N SER A 243 10.32 -3.12 -0.09
CA SER A 243 9.05 -2.91 -0.79
C SER A 243 8.86 -1.47 -1.26
N GLY A 244 9.42 -0.50 -0.54
CA GLY A 244 9.50 0.90 -0.95
C GLY A 244 10.28 1.11 -2.24
N LEU A 245 11.39 0.38 -2.42
CA LEU A 245 12.21 0.43 -3.64
C LEU A 245 11.59 -0.34 -4.81
N GLN A 246 10.45 -0.99 -4.61
CA GLN A 246 9.83 -1.80 -5.63
C GLN A 246 9.39 -0.96 -6.83
N ASN A 247 9.78 -1.43 -8.02
CA ASN A 247 9.54 -0.79 -9.32
C ASN A 247 10.33 0.50 -9.58
N MET A 248 11.13 0.99 -8.63
CA MET A 248 12.03 2.09 -8.88
C MET A 248 13.14 1.69 -9.85
N SER A 249 13.68 2.68 -10.56
CA SER A 249 14.91 2.50 -11.34
C SER A 249 16.13 2.59 -10.43
N PRO A 250 17.25 1.93 -10.77
CA PRO A 250 18.51 2.15 -10.07
C PRO A 250 18.99 3.61 -10.19
N THR A 251 19.10 4.28 -9.05
CA THR A 251 19.62 5.66 -8.87
C THR A 251 20.60 5.70 -7.70
N ALA A 252 21.29 6.83 -7.48
CA ALA A 252 22.20 6.96 -6.36
C ALA A 252 21.47 6.86 -5.01
N GLY A 253 20.25 7.41 -4.90
CA GLY A 253 19.40 7.32 -3.72
C GLY A 253 18.97 5.89 -3.43
N THR A 254 18.48 5.14 -4.42
CA THR A 254 18.13 3.72 -4.21
C THR A 254 19.36 2.89 -3.80
N HIS A 255 20.53 3.15 -4.39
CA HIS A 255 21.77 2.48 -4.00
C HIS A 255 22.19 2.84 -2.58
N ALA A 256 22.11 4.12 -2.18
CA ALA A 256 22.45 4.54 -0.83
C ALA A 256 21.59 3.84 0.24
N VAL A 257 20.28 3.72 -0.01
CA VAL A 257 19.39 2.95 0.87
C VAL A 257 19.79 1.48 0.92
N LEU A 258 20.05 0.86 -0.25
CA LEU A 258 20.45 -0.55 -0.31
C LEU A 258 21.78 -0.80 0.41
N ASP A 259 22.78 0.06 0.21
CA ASP A 259 24.08 0.05 0.89
C ASP A 259 23.91 0.10 2.41
N ALA A 260 23.10 1.05 2.89
CA ALA A 260 22.87 1.22 4.32
C ALA A 260 22.09 0.03 4.92
N LEU A 261 21.21 -0.63 4.16
CA LEU A 261 20.49 -1.82 4.63
C LEU A 261 21.38 -3.06 4.76
N VAL A 262 22.51 -3.15 4.03
CA VAL A 262 23.40 -4.33 4.01
C VAL A 262 23.81 -4.74 5.43
N VAL A 263 24.14 -3.78 6.29
CA VAL A 263 24.65 -4.06 7.65
C VAL A 263 23.61 -4.68 8.58
N HIS A 264 22.31 -4.55 8.24
CA HIS A 264 21.22 -5.10 9.04
C HIS A 264 20.79 -6.50 8.58
N ALA A 265 21.09 -6.90 7.33
CA ALA A 265 20.65 -8.18 6.79
C ALA A 265 21.14 -9.40 7.58
N ALA A 266 22.37 -9.35 8.10
CA ALA A 266 22.92 -10.44 8.90
C ALA A 266 22.15 -10.69 10.21
N ARG A 267 21.41 -9.69 10.72
CA ARG A 267 20.69 -9.75 12.00
C ARG A 267 19.29 -10.35 11.89
N ILE A 268 18.76 -10.55 10.68
CA ILE A 268 17.46 -11.19 10.47
C ILE A 268 17.54 -12.66 10.92
N SER A 269 16.65 -13.09 11.81
CA SER A 269 16.54 -14.51 12.16
C SER A 269 15.25 -15.14 11.62
N ALA A 270 15.26 -16.47 11.48
CA ALA A 270 14.04 -17.21 11.12
C ALA A 270 12.93 -17.04 12.18
N ASN A 271 13.29 -16.82 13.44
CA ASN A 271 12.32 -16.58 14.52
C ASN A 271 11.59 -15.24 14.30
N ASP A 272 12.30 -14.19 13.91
CA ASP A 272 11.70 -12.87 13.66
C ASP A 272 10.69 -12.92 12.51
N VAL A 273 11.00 -13.68 11.46
CA VAL A 273 10.12 -13.84 10.30
C VAL A 273 8.91 -14.72 10.62
N THR A 274 9.11 -15.79 11.40
CA THR A 274 8.04 -16.75 11.76
C THR A 274 7.12 -16.25 12.87
N GLN A 275 7.50 -15.26 13.68
CA GLN A 275 6.57 -14.54 14.55
C GLN A 275 5.48 -13.79 13.76
N SER A 276 5.82 -13.32 12.56
CA SER A 276 4.84 -12.80 11.59
C SER A 276 4.15 -13.92 10.81
N ASP A 277 4.50 -15.17 11.14
CA ASP A 277 3.80 -16.37 10.73
C ASP A 277 4.06 -16.60 9.19
N ILE A 278 5.03 -15.88 8.62
CA ILE A 278 5.47 -15.92 7.22
C ILE A 278 6.57 -16.99 7.07
N PRO A 279 6.49 -17.89 6.08
CA PRO A 279 7.57 -18.85 5.85
C PRO A 279 8.88 -18.14 5.39
N PRO A 280 10.07 -18.52 5.88
CA PRO A 280 11.33 -17.85 5.51
C PRO A 280 11.61 -17.74 4.00
N ALA A 281 11.28 -18.78 3.23
CA ALA A 281 11.42 -18.77 1.77
C ALA A 281 10.47 -17.77 1.09
N THR A 282 9.28 -17.57 1.65
CA THR A 282 8.31 -16.57 1.18
C THR A 282 8.83 -15.17 1.46
N TYR A 283 9.33 -14.91 2.67
CA TYR A 283 9.97 -13.63 3.01
C TYR A 283 11.14 -13.32 2.08
N LEU A 284 12.06 -14.27 1.86
CA LEU A 284 13.19 -14.08 0.94
C LEU A 284 12.71 -13.83 -0.50
N ALA A 285 11.65 -14.51 -0.95
CA ALA A 285 11.07 -14.29 -2.26
C ALA A 285 10.46 -12.89 -2.41
N GLU A 286 9.77 -12.37 -1.38
CA GLU A 286 9.29 -10.98 -1.35
C GLU A 286 10.46 -9.98 -1.42
N CYS A 287 11.53 -10.19 -0.64
CA CYS A 287 12.72 -9.35 -0.71
C CYS A 287 13.32 -9.32 -2.13
N ILE A 288 13.53 -10.48 -2.75
CA ILE A 288 14.05 -10.60 -4.12
C ILE A 288 13.13 -9.89 -5.11
N PHE A 289 11.82 -10.10 -5.01
CA PHE A 289 10.84 -9.53 -5.92
C PHE A 289 10.77 -8.00 -5.82
N SER A 290 10.91 -7.47 -4.61
CA SER A 290 10.92 -6.03 -4.37
C SER A 290 12.13 -5.34 -4.99
N VAL A 291 13.34 -5.92 -4.88
CA VAL A 291 14.57 -5.32 -5.43
C VAL A 291 14.96 -5.85 -6.82
N ARG A 292 14.03 -6.49 -7.55
CA ARG A 292 14.36 -7.17 -8.83
C ARG A 292 14.98 -6.24 -9.90
N ASN A 293 14.68 -4.94 -9.85
CA ASN A 293 15.26 -3.93 -10.75
C ASN A 293 16.71 -3.57 -10.39
N HIS A 294 17.14 -3.88 -9.16
CA HIS A 294 18.47 -3.56 -8.62
C HIS A 294 19.39 -4.79 -8.58
N LEU A 295 19.02 -5.92 -9.19
CA LEU A 295 19.83 -7.15 -9.14
C LEU A 295 21.17 -7.05 -9.88
N THR A 296 21.47 -5.95 -10.57
CA THR A 296 22.81 -5.68 -11.11
C THR A 296 23.73 -5.05 -10.06
N ASP A 297 23.17 -4.41 -9.04
CA ASP A 297 23.89 -3.73 -7.97
C ASP A 297 24.54 -4.75 -7.00
N PRO A 298 25.85 -4.63 -6.70
CA PRO A 298 26.55 -5.51 -5.77
C PRO A 298 25.95 -5.52 -4.37
N SER A 299 25.50 -4.38 -3.86
CA SER A 299 24.96 -4.25 -2.51
C SER A 299 23.63 -4.96 -2.37
N THR A 300 22.77 -4.89 -3.39
CA THR A 300 21.55 -5.68 -3.50
C THR A 300 21.83 -7.18 -3.43
N LYS A 301 22.83 -7.67 -4.20
CA LYS A 301 23.22 -9.08 -4.14
C LYS A 301 23.76 -9.46 -2.77
N SER A 302 24.59 -8.60 -2.17
CA SER A 302 25.14 -8.80 -0.83
C SER A 302 24.02 -8.89 0.21
N LEU A 303 23.10 -7.92 0.22
CA LEU A 303 21.93 -7.86 1.08
C LEU A 303 21.12 -9.15 1.01
N ILE A 304 20.64 -9.52 -0.18
CA ILE A 304 19.78 -10.70 -0.37
C ILE A 304 20.51 -12.00 -0.02
N THR A 305 21.79 -12.13 -0.36
CA THR A 305 22.56 -13.34 0.00
C THR A 305 22.86 -13.42 1.49
N GLN A 306 22.98 -12.29 2.20
CA GLN A 306 23.07 -12.26 3.66
C GLN A 306 21.76 -12.68 4.30
N ILE A 307 20.62 -12.11 3.86
CA ILE A 307 19.29 -12.53 4.32
C ILE A 307 19.10 -14.04 4.12
N SER A 308 19.43 -14.54 2.93
CA SER A 308 19.32 -15.98 2.64
C SER A 308 20.18 -16.83 3.57
N ARG A 309 21.40 -16.39 3.89
CA ARG A 309 22.30 -17.09 4.83
C ARG A 309 21.70 -17.11 6.24
N SER A 310 21.22 -15.98 6.74
CA SER A 310 20.63 -15.91 8.09
C SER A 310 19.32 -16.70 8.21
N LEU A 311 18.62 -16.93 7.10
CA LEU A 311 17.43 -17.79 7.01
C LEU A 311 17.74 -19.25 6.68
N ASN A 312 19.01 -19.64 6.56
CA ASN A 312 19.45 -20.99 6.17
C ASN A 312 18.88 -21.48 4.83
N LEU A 313 18.77 -20.58 3.85
CA LEU A 313 18.26 -20.89 2.51
C LEU A 313 19.40 -20.96 1.48
N PRO A 314 19.39 -21.95 0.56
CA PRO A 314 20.44 -22.13 -0.44
C PRO A 314 20.26 -21.16 -1.61
N LEU A 315 20.85 -19.97 -1.48
CA LEU A 315 20.89 -18.95 -2.54
C LEU A 315 22.32 -18.53 -2.81
N ARG A 316 22.72 -18.53 -4.08
CA ARG A 316 24.05 -18.09 -4.52
C ARG A 316 23.96 -16.75 -5.25
N PRO A 317 25.00 -15.90 -5.26
CA PRO A 317 24.96 -14.62 -5.96
C PRO A 317 24.58 -14.70 -7.45
N HIS A 318 24.93 -15.78 -8.17
CA HIS A 318 24.55 -15.96 -9.59
C HIS A 318 23.07 -16.30 -9.80
N ASP A 319 22.35 -16.70 -8.74
CA ASP A 319 20.90 -16.88 -8.76
C ASP A 319 20.15 -15.52 -8.78
N LEU A 320 20.88 -14.41 -8.59
CA LEU A 320 20.36 -13.05 -8.46
C LEU A 320 20.80 -12.17 -9.63
N THR A 321 20.24 -12.43 -10.80
CA THR A 321 20.38 -11.56 -11.98
C THR A 321 19.01 -11.33 -12.62
N PRO A 322 18.85 -10.29 -13.46
CA PRO A 322 17.63 -10.11 -14.24
C PRO A 322 17.23 -11.35 -15.05
N ALA A 323 18.19 -12.16 -15.51
CA ALA A 323 17.94 -13.39 -16.27
C ALA A 323 17.59 -14.61 -15.39
N THR A 324 18.01 -14.64 -14.13
CA THR A 324 17.91 -15.84 -13.27
C THR A 324 16.91 -15.73 -12.13
N TYR A 325 16.52 -14.52 -11.71
CA TYR A 325 15.71 -14.33 -10.51
C TYR A 325 14.33 -15.00 -10.58
N SER A 326 13.69 -15.06 -11.75
CA SER A 326 12.40 -15.75 -11.91
C SER A 326 12.51 -17.25 -11.64
N ARG A 327 13.61 -17.89 -12.05
CA ARG A 327 13.91 -19.30 -11.73
C ARG A 327 14.17 -19.47 -10.23
N THR A 328 14.82 -18.51 -9.61
CA THR A 328 15.08 -18.47 -8.17
C THR A 328 13.78 -18.36 -7.37
N LEU A 329 12.89 -17.43 -7.74
CA LEU A 329 11.56 -17.30 -7.13
C LEU A 329 10.77 -18.61 -7.26
N TRP A 330 10.80 -19.24 -8.44
CA TRP A 330 10.16 -20.55 -8.63
C TRP A 330 10.72 -21.61 -7.68
N ARG A 331 12.05 -21.71 -7.53
CA ARG A 331 12.70 -22.68 -6.63
C ARG A 331 12.31 -22.47 -5.17
N LEU A 332 12.18 -21.21 -4.74
CA LEU A 332 11.80 -20.85 -3.37
C LEU A 332 10.32 -21.12 -3.07
N LEU A 333 9.44 -20.82 -4.03
CA LEU A 333 7.99 -20.85 -3.82
C LEU A 333 7.33 -22.19 -4.18
N ASN A 334 7.74 -22.83 -5.27
CA ASN A 334 7.09 -24.05 -5.78
C ASN A 334 6.86 -25.15 -4.71
N PRO A 335 7.84 -25.55 -3.88
CA PRO A 335 7.66 -26.64 -2.91
C PRO A 335 6.62 -26.37 -1.82
N ARG A 336 6.19 -25.12 -1.66
CA ARG A 336 5.27 -24.67 -0.61
C ARG A 336 3.95 -24.10 -1.13
N HIS A 337 3.86 -23.87 -2.43
CA HIS A 337 2.72 -23.21 -3.03
C HIS A 337 2.11 -24.03 -4.17
N ILE A 338 2.66 -25.19 -4.50
CA ILE A 338 2.11 -26.08 -5.53
C ILE A 338 1.92 -27.47 -4.94
N TYR A 339 0.70 -27.97 -5.06
CA TYR A 339 0.28 -29.26 -4.53
C TYR A 339 -0.46 -30.07 -5.59
N ASN A 340 -0.40 -31.40 -5.50
CA ASN A 340 -1.35 -32.25 -6.22
C ASN A 340 -2.60 -32.40 -5.35
N ASP A 341 -3.80 -32.27 -5.93
CA ASP A 341 -5.04 -32.52 -5.19
C ASP A 341 -5.08 -34.01 -4.78
N PRO A 342 -5.15 -34.33 -3.47
CA PRO A 342 -5.12 -35.72 -3.00
C PRO A 342 -6.29 -36.57 -3.50
N GLN A 343 -7.41 -35.95 -3.86
CA GLN A 343 -8.63 -36.63 -4.32
C GLN A 343 -8.70 -36.72 -5.85
N HIS A 344 -8.02 -35.81 -6.56
CA HIS A 344 -8.05 -35.73 -8.02
C HIS A 344 -6.61 -35.63 -8.53
N GLY A 345 -5.93 -36.76 -8.75
CA GLY A 345 -4.50 -36.80 -9.13
C GLY A 345 -4.14 -36.04 -10.43
N HIS A 346 -5.12 -35.64 -11.24
CA HIS A 346 -4.96 -34.82 -12.44
C HIS A 346 -5.02 -33.31 -12.16
N LEU A 347 -5.46 -32.91 -10.98
CA LEU A 347 -5.61 -31.52 -10.57
C LEU A 347 -4.39 -31.05 -9.79
N ARG A 348 -3.78 -29.96 -10.26
CA ARG A 348 -2.76 -29.23 -9.52
C ARG A 348 -3.36 -28.00 -8.86
N GLU A 349 -2.93 -27.71 -7.65
CA GLU A 349 -3.34 -26.54 -6.89
C GLU A 349 -2.15 -25.60 -6.72
N VAL A 350 -2.38 -24.32 -7.02
CA VAL A 350 -1.47 -23.20 -6.74
C VAL A 350 -2.05 -22.42 -5.56
N ASP A 351 -1.38 -22.48 -4.43
CA ASP A 351 -1.76 -21.78 -3.22
C ASP A 351 -1.02 -20.45 -3.09
N LEU A 352 -1.75 -19.33 -3.14
CA LEU A 352 -1.20 -17.98 -3.02
C LEU A 352 -1.16 -17.45 -1.58
N HIS A 353 -1.43 -18.28 -0.57
CA HIS A 353 -1.34 -17.88 0.84
C HIS A 353 0.02 -17.28 1.20
N HIS A 354 0.04 -16.31 2.13
CA HIS A 354 1.25 -15.63 2.61
C HIS A 354 2.02 -14.81 1.57
N LEU A 355 1.60 -14.79 0.30
CA LEU A 355 2.17 -13.92 -0.73
C LEU A 355 1.50 -12.55 -0.69
N SER A 356 2.27 -11.50 -0.97
CA SER A 356 1.71 -10.20 -1.33
C SER A 356 0.91 -10.35 -2.63
N HIS A 357 -0.12 -9.52 -2.83
CA HIS A 357 -0.93 -9.57 -4.06
C HIS A 357 -0.10 -9.36 -5.35
N LYS A 358 1.05 -8.66 -5.24
CA LYS A 358 1.97 -8.43 -6.36
C LYS A 358 2.82 -9.67 -6.66
N LEU A 359 3.49 -10.25 -5.65
CA LEU A 359 4.26 -11.49 -5.83
C LEU A 359 3.34 -12.67 -6.18
N GLY A 360 2.18 -12.76 -5.54
CA GLY A 360 1.15 -13.76 -5.81
C GLY A 360 0.68 -13.73 -7.27
N ARG A 361 0.47 -12.53 -7.85
CA ARG A 361 0.19 -12.39 -9.29
C ARG A 361 1.32 -12.94 -10.14
N ALA A 362 2.56 -12.51 -9.89
CA ALA A 362 3.72 -12.93 -10.67
C ALA A 362 3.93 -14.45 -10.60
N PHE A 363 3.83 -15.02 -9.39
CA PHE A 363 3.95 -16.45 -9.17
C PHE A 363 2.81 -17.23 -9.82
N CYS A 364 1.57 -16.74 -9.74
CA CYS A 364 0.41 -17.33 -10.42
C CYS A 364 0.65 -17.38 -11.94
N THR A 365 1.07 -16.27 -12.57
CA THR A 365 1.42 -16.23 -13.99
C THR A 365 2.52 -17.24 -14.33
N MET A 366 3.59 -17.32 -13.52
CA MET A 366 4.65 -18.31 -13.71
C MET A 366 4.13 -19.76 -13.63
N ALA A 367 3.25 -20.05 -12.68
CA ALA A 367 2.65 -21.36 -12.49
C ALA A 367 1.73 -21.74 -13.65
N LEU A 368 0.91 -20.81 -14.14
CA LEU A 368 0.04 -21.03 -15.29
C LEU A 368 0.86 -21.44 -16.52
N HIS A 369 1.87 -20.65 -16.90
CA HIS A 369 2.70 -20.96 -18.06
C HIS A 369 3.48 -22.28 -17.92
N ARG A 370 3.91 -22.65 -16.71
CA ARG A 370 4.72 -23.86 -16.49
C ARG A 370 3.90 -25.14 -16.31
N LEU A 371 2.70 -25.04 -15.74
CA LEU A 371 1.92 -26.21 -15.32
C LEU A 371 0.79 -26.52 -16.29
N LEU A 372 0.09 -25.52 -16.83
CA LEU A 372 -1.04 -25.75 -17.75
C LEU A 372 -0.68 -26.59 -18.98
N PRO A 373 0.52 -26.52 -19.58
CA PRO A 373 0.87 -27.43 -20.66
C PRO A 373 0.81 -28.91 -20.25
N ALA A 374 1.09 -29.22 -18.98
CA ALA A 374 1.21 -30.57 -18.43
C ALA A 374 0.04 -31.01 -17.54
N CYS A 375 -0.98 -30.17 -17.33
CA CYS A 375 -2.20 -30.55 -16.60
C CYS A 375 -3.46 -30.04 -17.29
N ASP A 376 -4.54 -30.82 -17.23
CA ASP A 376 -5.82 -30.44 -17.82
C ASP A 376 -6.58 -29.44 -16.97
N THR A 377 -6.25 -29.39 -15.68
CA THR A 377 -6.91 -28.52 -14.71
C THR A 377 -5.89 -27.98 -13.72
N LEU A 378 -5.95 -26.67 -13.49
CA LEU A 378 -5.20 -25.97 -12.45
C LEU A 378 -6.15 -25.16 -11.59
N ARG A 379 -6.10 -25.35 -10.27
CA ARG A 379 -6.84 -24.56 -9.29
C ARG A 379 -5.90 -23.54 -8.65
N VAL A 380 -6.29 -22.28 -8.61
CA VAL A 380 -5.59 -21.22 -7.89
C VAL A 380 -6.39 -20.88 -6.64
N VAL A 381 -5.83 -21.14 -5.47
CA VAL A 381 -6.41 -20.78 -4.18
C VAL A 381 -5.81 -19.46 -3.74
N TYR A 382 -6.68 -18.50 -3.45
CA TYR A 382 -6.28 -17.13 -3.11
C TYR A 382 -6.84 -16.64 -1.78
N GLY A 383 -7.29 -17.56 -0.90
CA GLY A 383 -7.88 -17.13 0.37
C GLY A 383 -7.81 -18.05 1.58
N SER A 384 -7.62 -17.33 2.70
CA SER A 384 -7.62 -17.60 4.15
C SER A 384 -6.39 -18.24 4.82
N SER A 385 -5.37 -17.40 5.06
CA SER A 385 -4.53 -17.57 6.24
C SER A 385 -4.14 -16.26 6.95
N ARG A 386 -4.12 -15.08 6.30
CA ARG A 386 -3.81 -13.82 7.03
C ARG A 386 -4.22 -12.47 6.41
N HIS A 387 -4.92 -12.46 5.27
CA HIS A 387 -5.23 -11.21 4.57
C HIS A 387 -6.48 -10.51 5.15
N LEU A 388 -6.35 -9.23 5.53
CA LEU A 388 -7.46 -8.29 5.70
C LEU A 388 -8.42 -8.39 4.49
N ALA A 389 -9.72 -8.13 4.67
CA ALA A 389 -10.70 -8.25 3.60
C ALA A 389 -10.29 -7.52 2.30
N ALA A 390 -9.69 -6.33 2.43
CA ALA A 390 -9.13 -5.56 1.32
C ALA A 390 -8.03 -6.30 0.53
N ASN A 391 -7.17 -7.05 1.22
CA ASN A 391 -6.09 -7.82 0.59
C ASN A 391 -6.61 -9.09 -0.09
N LYS A 392 -7.72 -9.67 0.38
CA LYS A 392 -8.40 -10.79 -0.31
C LYS A 392 -8.97 -10.36 -1.66
N GLY A 393 -9.57 -9.17 -1.73
CA GLY A 393 -10.05 -8.56 -2.98
C GLY A 393 -8.91 -8.35 -3.98
N LYS A 394 -7.82 -7.69 -3.55
CA LYS A 394 -6.63 -7.47 -4.39
C LYS A 394 -6.00 -8.78 -4.87
N MET A 395 -5.94 -9.81 -4.02
CA MET A 395 -5.40 -11.11 -4.44
C MET A 395 -6.30 -11.81 -5.46
N ARG A 396 -7.63 -11.73 -5.29
CA ARG A 396 -8.59 -12.22 -6.27
C ARG A 396 -8.40 -11.53 -7.61
N GLU A 397 -8.38 -10.20 -7.64
CA GLU A 397 -8.15 -9.40 -8.86
C GLU A 397 -6.81 -9.76 -9.51
N SER A 398 -5.74 -9.90 -8.72
CA SER A 398 -4.43 -10.37 -9.18
C SER A 398 -4.50 -11.75 -9.85
N ALA A 399 -5.21 -12.69 -9.23
CA ALA A 399 -5.39 -14.02 -9.78
C ALA A 399 -6.21 -13.97 -11.08
N GLU A 400 -7.36 -13.31 -11.07
CA GLU A 400 -8.22 -13.13 -12.25
C GLU A 400 -7.48 -12.47 -13.41
N LEU A 401 -6.68 -11.44 -13.15
CA LEU A 401 -5.87 -10.77 -14.15
C LEU A 401 -4.77 -11.68 -14.72
N ALA A 402 -4.13 -12.51 -13.89
CA ALA A 402 -3.18 -13.51 -14.37
C ALA A 402 -3.87 -14.55 -15.27
N LEU A 403 -5.08 -14.99 -14.91
CA LEU A 403 -5.85 -15.98 -15.67
C LEU A 403 -6.45 -15.41 -16.96
N SER A 404 -6.73 -14.11 -17.00
CA SER A 404 -7.31 -13.42 -18.16
C SER A 404 -6.47 -13.57 -19.43
N GLN A 405 -5.16 -13.77 -19.29
CA GLN A 405 -4.21 -14.00 -20.39
C GLN A 405 -4.48 -15.31 -21.13
N PHE A 406 -5.18 -16.27 -20.50
CA PHE A 406 -5.52 -17.58 -21.08
C PHE A 406 -7.00 -17.68 -21.50
N LYS A 407 -7.77 -16.59 -21.34
CA LYS A 407 -9.19 -16.57 -21.69
C LYS A 407 -9.33 -16.60 -23.21
N GLY A 408 -9.96 -17.65 -23.74
CA GLY A 408 -10.18 -17.83 -25.18
C GLY A 408 -9.18 -18.75 -25.89
N GLU A 409 -8.13 -19.21 -25.21
CA GLU A 409 -7.14 -20.16 -25.77
C GLU A 409 -7.54 -21.64 -25.58
N GLY A 410 -8.84 -21.96 -25.69
CA GLY A 410 -9.32 -23.31 -25.38
C GLY A 410 -9.23 -23.67 -23.90
N TYR A 411 -9.51 -22.70 -23.01
CA TYR A 411 -9.63 -22.89 -21.57
C TYR A 411 -10.96 -22.31 -21.05
N THR A 412 -11.60 -23.02 -20.11
CA THR A 412 -12.74 -22.54 -19.33
C THR A 412 -12.31 -22.15 -17.92
N ILE A 413 -12.83 -21.02 -17.43
CA ILE A 413 -12.57 -20.52 -16.09
C ILE A 413 -13.83 -20.73 -15.23
N THR A 414 -13.70 -21.46 -14.13
CA THR A 414 -14.78 -21.72 -13.18
C THR A 414 -14.42 -21.19 -11.80
N TYR A 415 -15.39 -20.55 -11.15
CA TYR A 415 -15.21 -19.94 -9.83
C TYR A 415 -15.83 -20.84 -8.75
N ALA A 416 -15.05 -21.15 -7.71
CA ALA A 416 -15.54 -21.90 -6.56
C ALA A 416 -15.37 -21.08 -5.29
N PHE A 417 -16.49 -20.74 -4.66
CA PHE A 417 -16.53 -20.02 -3.40
C PHE A 417 -16.74 -21.01 -2.25
N GLN A 418 -15.63 -21.43 -1.63
CA GLN A 418 -15.66 -22.09 -0.34
C GLN A 418 -15.35 -21.06 0.75
N LYS A 419 -16.11 -21.07 1.86
CA LYS A 419 -16.10 -20.05 2.93
C LYS A 419 -14.68 -19.68 3.42
N ASN A 420 -13.73 -20.62 3.38
CA ASN A 420 -12.34 -20.43 3.81
C ASN A 420 -11.29 -20.74 2.72
N ARG A 421 -11.69 -21.05 1.49
CA ARG A 421 -10.76 -21.37 0.39
C ARG A 421 -11.34 -20.93 -0.96
N PRO A 422 -11.53 -19.62 -1.17
CA PRO A 422 -11.96 -19.14 -2.46
C PRO A 422 -10.90 -19.50 -3.50
N SER A 423 -11.36 -20.00 -4.64
CA SER A 423 -10.49 -20.49 -5.69
C SER A 423 -11.06 -20.22 -7.07
N VAL A 424 -10.15 -20.03 -8.03
CA VAL A 424 -10.48 -19.98 -9.45
C VAL A 424 -9.80 -21.17 -10.09
N GLN A 425 -10.53 -21.91 -10.90
CA GLN A 425 -10.02 -23.07 -11.61
C GLN A 425 -10.03 -22.79 -13.11
N VAL A 426 -8.92 -23.18 -13.75
CA VAL A 426 -8.76 -23.13 -15.21
C VAL A 426 -8.67 -24.56 -15.71
N THR A 427 -9.50 -24.88 -16.69
CA THR A 427 -9.63 -26.22 -17.27
C THR A 427 -9.49 -26.15 -18.78
N LYS A 428 -8.73 -27.05 -19.41
CA LYS A 428 -8.68 -27.16 -20.88
C LYS A 428 -10.05 -27.57 -21.44
N THR A 429 -10.47 -26.94 -22.53
CA THR A 429 -11.66 -27.36 -23.29
C THR A 429 -11.38 -28.65 -24.06
N ALA A 430 -12.40 -29.47 -24.30
CA ALA A 430 -12.25 -30.75 -25.00
C ALA A 430 -11.59 -30.64 -26.40
N GLU A 431 -11.69 -29.49 -27.08
CA GLU A 431 -11.06 -29.25 -28.40
C GLU A 431 -9.54 -29.04 -28.31
N SER A 432 -9.00 -28.56 -27.18
CA SER A 432 -7.57 -28.30 -26.99
C SER A 432 -6.79 -29.49 -26.39
N ALA A 433 -7.49 -30.51 -25.89
CA ALA A 433 -6.87 -31.72 -25.32
C ALA A 433 -6.21 -32.64 -26.38
N HIS A 434 -6.53 -32.46 -27.67
CA HIS A 434 -6.03 -33.31 -28.77
C HIS A 434 -4.91 -32.69 -29.62
N HIS A 435 -4.49 -31.45 -29.35
CA HIS A 435 -3.34 -30.85 -30.02
C HIS A 435 -2.12 -30.83 -29.09
N THR A 436 -1.26 -31.85 -29.22
CA THR A 436 0.12 -31.77 -28.75
C THR A 436 0.83 -30.63 -29.48
N LEU A 437 1.16 -29.56 -28.75
CA LEU A 437 2.05 -28.50 -29.24
C LEU A 437 3.38 -29.13 -29.69
N SER A 438 3.64 -29.09 -30.99
CA SER A 438 4.93 -29.48 -31.56
C SER A 438 5.98 -28.41 -31.22
N PRO A 439 7.23 -28.79 -30.91
CA PRO A 439 8.27 -27.83 -30.56
C PRO A 439 8.74 -27.10 -31.84
N SER A 440 8.34 -25.83 -32.02
CA SER A 440 8.92 -24.98 -33.05
C SER A 440 10.15 -24.25 -32.50
N HIS A 441 11.27 -24.51 -33.17
CA HIS A 441 12.61 -23.96 -33.08
C HIS A 441 12.78 -22.51 -32.61
N SER A 442 13.82 -22.34 -31.78
CA SER A 442 14.73 -21.19 -31.62
C SER A 442 14.56 -19.96 -32.52
N MET A 443 14.41 -18.78 -31.90
CA MET A 443 15.36 -17.65 -31.95
C MET A 443 15.23 -16.79 -30.69
#